data_AF-A0A2V5VR36-F1
#
_entry.id   AF-A0A2V5VR36-F1
#
_cell.length_a   1.000
_cell.length_b   1.000
_cell.length_c   1.000
_cell.angle_alpha   90.00
_cell.angle_beta   90.00
_cell.angle_gamma   90.00
#
_symmetry.space_group_name_H-M   'P 1'
#
loop_
_entity.id
_entity.type
_entity.pdbx_description
1 polymer ?
#
loop_
_entity_poly.entity_id
_entity_poly.type
_entity_poly.pdbx_seq_one_letter_code
_entity_poly.pdbx_strand_id
1 'polypeptide(L)'
;MSRLILVSPAAILVLLCLWWSGCSPSSESGLDEEKEPNYLAGRSRKFAQDYTGAIEAFEQALEANRRSAAAHLELGLIYYQNVTSNWARAIYHFEKYLELRPKANNADLIRQNIDYCKLALAKEVPYTPNNDLIRKEVERMGRENTDLRQQVEQLKAQLSLRPASAANKAAAFNSVNASTLRPLGSVQASSKPALRPSQAGERRLEPPPADETPRPVAAAKTHVVKSGDTPYAIARIYGVKLASLLGANPGLDPRRLRPGQTVVIPLQ
;
A
#
# COMPACT_ATOMS: atom_id res chain seq x y z
N MET A 1 -46.62 55.01 5.88
CA MET A 1 -47.42 54.19 6.81
C MET A 1 -46.80 52.79 6.86
N SER A 2 -45.84 52.58 7.75
CA SER A 2 -45.11 51.30 7.86
C SER A 2 -45.73 50.47 8.98
N ARG A 3 -46.38 49.34 8.65
CA ARG A 3 -46.87 48.38 9.64
C ARG A 3 -45.73 47.45 10.02
N LEU A 4 -45.22 47.57 11.24
CA LEU A 4 -44.37 46.55 11.86
C LEU A 4 -45.24 45.31 12.16
N ILE A 5 -44.87 44.19 11.58
CA ILE A 5 -45.46 42.88 11.89
C ILE A 5 -44.82 42.41 13.20
N LEU A 6 -45.61 42.46 14.28
CA LEU A 6 -45.22 41.95 15.60
C LEU A 6 -45.35 40.42 15.58
N VAL A 7 -44.25 39.71 15.31
CA VAL A 7 -44.23 38.25 15.41
C VAL A 7 -44.17 37.86 16.89
N SER A 8 -45.20 37.15 17.36
CA SER A 8 -45.30 36.73 18.76
C SER A 8 -44.11 35.83 19.16
N PRO A 9 -43.48 36.04 20.33
CA PRO A 9 -42.36 35.22 20.80
C PRO A 9 -42.74 33.73 20.93
N ALA A 10 -44.03 33.42 21.07
CA ALA A 10 -44.54 32.05 21.06
C ALA A 10 -44.39 31.37 19.68
N ALA A 11 -44.51 32.11 18.58
CA ALA A 11 -44.36 31.56 17.22
C ALA A 11 -42.89 31.21 16.89
N ILE A 12 -41.95 31.97 17.44
CA ILE A 12 -40.50 31.70 17.32
C ILE A 12 -40.12 30.45 18.11
N LEU A 13 -40.70 30.25 19.29
CA LEU A 13 -40.50 29.07 20.14
C LEU A 13 -41.06 27.78 19.51
N VAL A 14 -42.22 27.84 18.84
CA VAL A 14 -42.80 26.69 18.13
C VAL A 14 -41.95 26.28 16.91
N LEU A 15 -41.40 27.25 16.18
CA LEU A 15 -40.45 26.99 15.07
C LEU A 15 -39.12 26.41 15.58
N LEU A 16 -38.63 26.83 16.74
CA LEU A 16 -37.44 26.26 17.39
C LEU A 16 -37.67 24.82 17.90
N CYS A 17 -38.87 24.51 18.40
CA CYS A 17 -39.23 23.13 18.78
C CYS A 17 -39.38 22.19 17.58
N LEU A 18 -39.80 22.70 16.42
CA LEU A 18 -39.83 21.95 15.16
C LEU A 18 -38.43 21.75 14.55
N TRP A 19 -37.47 22.63 14.87
CA TRP A 19 -36.05 22.45 14.54
C TRP A 19 -35.33 21.47 15.47
N TRP A 20 -35.75 21.36 16.74
CA TRP A 20 -35.22 20.34 17.66
C TRP A 20 -35.95 18.99 17.61
N SER A 21 -37.11 18.94 16.95
CA SER A 21 -37.75 17.69 16.55
C SER A 21 -37.16 17.14 15.24
N GLY A 22 -35.90 17.49 14.94
CA GLY A 22 -35.09 16.68 14.04
C GLY A 22 -34.94 15.32 14.68
N CYS A 23 -35.62 14.31 14.12
CA CYS A 23 -35.45 12.90 14.45
C CYS A 23 -33.96 12.62 14.66
N SER A 24 -33.56 12.43 15.92
CA SER A 24 -32.33 11.73 16.22
C SER A 24 -32.44 10.36 15.55
N PRO A 25 -31.58 10.00 14.59
CA PRO A 25 -31.59 8.65 14.07
C PRO A 25 -31.20 7.77 15.25
N SER A 26 -32.19 7.08 15.81
CA SER A 26 -31.98 6.03 16.77
C SER A 26 -30.93 5.09 16.17
N SER A 27 -29.96 4.71 17.01
CA SER A 27 -28.90 3.76 16.70
C SER A 27 -29.44 2.33 16.54
N GLU A 28 -30.50 2.17 15.74
CA GLU A 28 -31.28 0.95 15.54
C GLU A 28 -30.99 0.25 14.21
N SER A 29 -29.98 0.66 13.45
CA SER A 29 -29.71 0.06 12.13
C SER A 29 -29.11 -1.36 12.18
N GLY A 30 -28.79 -1.88 13.36
CA GLY A 30 -28.21 -3.22 13.52
C GLY A 30 -29.14 -4.37 13.15
N LEU A 31 -30.38 -4.31 13.64
CA LEU A 31 -31.28 -5.46 13.69
C LEU A 31 -32.27 -5.50 12.52
N ASP A 32 -32.49 -4.38 11.85
CA ASP A 32 -33.44 -4.30 10.73
C ASP A 32 -32.78 -4.59 9.37
N GLU A 33 -31.48 -4.31 9.23
CA GLU A 33 -30.67 -4.70 8.06
C GLU A 33 -30.65 -6.23 7.88
N GLU A 34 -30.55 -6.99 8.98
CA GLU A 34 -30.43 -8.44 8.93
C GLU A 34 -31.75 -9.16 8.60
N LYS A 35 -32.89 -8.46 8.63
CA LYS A 35 -34.20 -9.01 8.29
C LYS A 35 -34.55 -8.82 6.81
N GLU A 36 -33.74 -8.08 6.06
CA GLU A 36 -34.01 -7.81 4.66
C GLU A 36 -34.00 -9.12 3.85
N PRO A 37 -35.02 -9.37 3.00
CA PRO A 37 -35.16 -10.64 2.29
C PRO A 37 -33.97 -10.96 1.39
N ASN A 38 -33.41 -9.95 0.71
CA ASN A 38 -32.26 -10.12 -0.17
C ASN A 38 -30.98 -10.43 0.62
N TYR A 39 -30.80 -9.79 1.78
CA TYR A 39 -29.68 -10.08 2.69
C TYR A 39 -29.76 -11.53 3.23
N LEU A 40 -30.94 -11.98 3.63
CA LEU A 40 -31.17 -13.36 4.09
C LEU A 40 -30.94 -14.38 2.98
N ALA A 41 -31.38 -14.07 1.75
CA ALA A 41 -31.11 -14.89 0.57
C ALA A 41 -29.59 -14.99 0.32
N GLY A 42 -28.86 -13.88 0.41
CA GLY A 42 -27.41 -13.85 0.30
C GLY A 42 -26.72 -14.71 1.35
N ARG A 43 -27.17 -14.65 2.61
CA ARG A 43 -26.67 -15.51 3.69
C ARG A 43 -26.91 -16.99 3.39
N SER A 44 -28.12 -17.36 2.97
CA SER A 44 -28.47 -18.74 2.62
C SER A 44 -27.57 -19.29 1.51
N ARG A 45 -27.40 -18.53 0.42
CA ARG A 45 -26.52 -18.89 -0.70
C ARG A 45 -25.05 -19.00 -0.29
N LYS A 46 -24.57 -18.10 0.57
CA LYS A 46 -23.21 -18.17 1.15
C LYS A 46 -22.99 -19.46 1.93
N PHE A 47 -23.95 -19.89 2.75
CA PHE A 47 -23.87 -21.17 3.49
C PHE A 47 -23.96 -22.38 2.56
N ALA A 48 -24.68 -22.25 1.45
CA ALA A 48 -24.69 -23.24 0.37
C ALA A 48 -23.40 -23.23 -0.49
N GLN A 49 -22.41 -22.40 -0.16
CA GLN A 49 -21.16 -22.20 -0.90
C GLN A 49 -21.34 -21.65 -2.32
N ASP A 50 -22.55 -21.21 -2.67
CA ASP A 50 -22.83 -20.46 -3.89
C ASP A 50 -22.46 -18.98 -3.68
N TYR A 51 -21.16 -18.71 -3.74
CA TYR A 51 -20.64 -17.36 -3.54
C TYR A 51 -21.04 -16.39 -4.63
N THR A 52 -21.21 -16.87 -5.87
CA THR A 52 -21.70 -16.08 -7.00
C THR A 52 -23.11 -15.59 -6.76
N GLY A 53 -24.05 -16.49 -6.44
CA GLY A 53 -25.42 -16.11 -6.13
C GLY A 53 -25.53 -15.34 -4.82
N ALA A 54 -24.64 -15.57 -3.85
CA ALA A 54 -24.59 -14.79 -2.62
C ALA A 54 -24.22 -13.31 -2.89
N ILE A 55 -23.22 -13.07 -3.76
CA ILE A 55 -22.84 -11.70 -4.16
C ILE A 55 -24.02 -10.97 -4.77
N GLU A 56 -24.70 -11.57 -5.76
CA GLU A 56 -25.86 -10.96 -6.42
C GLU A 56 -26.97 -10.60 -5.43
N ALA A 57 -27.26 -11.48 -4.48
CA ALA A 57 -28.29 -11.24 -3.47
C ALA A 57 -27.89 -10.13 -2.49
N PHE A 58 -26.61 -10.06 -2.09
CA PHE A 58 -26.12 -8.96 -1.26
C PHE A 58 -26.03 -7.63 -2.03
N GLU A 59 -25.73 -7.65 -3.32
CA GLU A 59 -25.77 -6.45 -4.18
C GLU A 59 -27.20 -5.93 -4.32
N GLN A 60 -28.18 -6.80 -4.54
CA GLN A 60 -29.61 -6.43 -4.52
C GLN A 60 -30.04 -5.87 -3.15
N ALA A 61 -29.46 -6.38 -2.06
CA ALA A 61 -29.70 -5.81 -0.74
C ALA A 61 -29.14 -4.38 -0.61
N LEU A 62 -27.98 -4.12 -1.21
CA LEU A 62 -27.40 -2.77 -1.28
C LEU A 62 -28.16 -1.84 -2.22
N GLU A 63 -28.83 -2.36 -3.25
CA GLU A 63 -29.72 -1.55 -4.09
C GLU A 63 -30.94 -1.04 -3.31
N ALA A 64 -31.54 -1.90 -2.48
CA ALA A 64 -32.65 -1.53 -1.61
C ALA A 64 -32.20 -0.65 -0.44
N ASN A 65 -31.06 -0.97 0.18
CA ASN A 65 -30.45 -0.20 1.25
C ASN A 65 -28.94 -0.01 1.06
N ARG A 66 -28.58 1.12 0.44
CA ARG A 66 -27.19 1.51 0.17
C ARG A 66 -26.33 1.72 1.43
N ARG A 67 -26.94 1.82 2.61
CA ARG A 67 -26.24 2.03 3.89
C ARG A 67 -26.24 0.77 4.76
N SER A 68 -26.57 -0.40 4.22
CA SER A 68 -26.53 -1.68 4.95
C SER A 68 -25.09 -2.08 5.27
N ALA A 69 -24.69 -1.90 6.53
CA ALA A 69 -23.36 -2.27 6.98
C ALA A 69 -23.16 -3.79 6.95
N ALA A 70 -24.20 -4.55 7.29
CA ALA A 70 -24.16 -6.01 7.28
C ALA A 70 -23.87 -6.58 5.88
N ALA A 71 -24.52 -6.04 4.83
CA ALA A 71 -24.29 -6.47 3.45
C ALA A 71 -22.87 -6.14 2.96
N HIS A 72 -22.36 -4.95 3.28
CA HIS A 72 -20.97 -4.59 2.99
C HIS A 72 -19.98 -5.55 3.67
N LEU A 73 -20.17 -5.87 4.96
CA LEU A 73 -19.29 -6.81 5.66
C LEU A 73 -19.24 -8.18 4.97
N GLU A 74 -20.41 -8.72 4.62
CA GLU A 74 -20.52 -10.04 4.00
C GLU A 74 -19.89 -10.10 2.60
N LEU A 75 -20.13 -9.09 1.76
CA LEU A 75 -19.47 -8.97 0.46
C LEU A 75 -17.94 -8.86 0.62
N GLY A 76 -17.47 -8.05 1.57
CA GLY A 76 -16.04 -7.93 1.87
C GLY A 76 -15.41 -9.27 2.25
N LEU A 77 -16.08 -10.07 3.08
CA LEU A 77 -15.63 -11.41 3.47
C LEU A 77 -15.63 -12.39 2.29
N ILE A 78 -16.65 -12.36 1.43
CA ILE A 78 -16.71 -13.22 0.25
C ILE A 78 -15.54 -12.93 -0.70
N TYR A 79 -15.27 -11.66 -0.99
CA TYR A 79 -14.14 -11.27 -1.85
C TYR A 79 -12.78 -11.53 -1.20
N TYR A 80 -12.70 -11.47 0.14
CA TYR A 80 -11.50 -11.77 0.89
C TYR A 80 -11.14 -13.28 0.87
N GLN A 81 -12.14 -14.17 0.89
CA GLN A 81 -11.92 -15.61 1.10
C GLN A 81 -12.07 -16.49 -0.14
N ASN A 82 -12.85 -16.08 -1.15
CA ASN A 82 -13.33 -16.99 -2.21
C ASN A 82 -13.05 -16.49 -3.65
N VAL A 83 -13.94 -16.91 -4.57
CA VAL A 83 -13.87 -17.27 -6.02
C VAL A 83 -12.79 -16.63 -6.90
N THR A 84 -12.42 -15.37 -6.70
CA THR A 84 -11.31 -14.73 -7.42
C THR A 84 -10.86 -13.60 -6.52
N SER A 85 -9.99 -13.85 -5.54
CA SER A 85 -9.63 -12.86 -4.51
C SER A 85 -9.40 -11.49 -5.13
N ASN A 86 -10.40 -10.62 -4.99
CA ASN A 86 -10.39 -9.29 -5.56
C ASN A 86 -10.16 -8.36 -4.38
N TRP A 87 -8.88 -8.20 -4.03
CA TRP A 87 -8.47 -7.43 -2.87
C TRP A 87 -9.03 -6.01 -2.92
N ALA A 88 -9.13 -5.42 -4.11
CA ALA A 88 -9.71 -4.10 -4.31
C ALA A 88 -11.20 -4.04 -3.90
N ARG A 89 -12.03 -5.00 -4.34
CA ARG A 89 -13.44 -5.08 -3.91
C ARG A 89 -13.57 -5.36 -2.42
N ALA A 90 -12.74 -6.26 -1.87
CA ALA A 90 -12.73 -6.54 -0.44
C ALA A 90 -12.42 -5.28 0.38
N ILE A 91 -11.39 -4.52 -0.01
CA ILE A 91 -11.03 -3.23 0.63
C ILE A 91 -12.22 -2.27 0.59
N TYR A 92 -12.83 -2.07 -0.58
CA TYR A 92 -13.97 -1.16 -0.73
C TYR A 92 -15.11 -1.48 0.25
N HIS A 93 -15.53 -2.74 0.30
CA HIS A 93 -16.63 -3.16 1.15
C HIS A 93 -16.27 -3.08 2.65
N PHE A 94 -15.04 -3.42 3.03
CA PHE A 94 -14.57 -3.25 4.41
C PHE A 94 -14.46 -1.78 4.83
N GLU A 95 -13.98 -0.90 3.96
CA GLU A 95 -13.93 0.54 4.24
C GLU A 95 -15.34 1.12 4.41
N LYS A 96 -16.30 0.74 3.54
CA LYS A 96 -17.71 1.12 3.71
C LYS A 96 -18.32 0.61 5.00
N TYR A 97 -18.01 -0.62 5.40
CA TYR A 97 -18.44 -1.15 6.70
C TYR A 97 -17.92 -0.29 7.86
N LEU A 98 -16.64 0.08 7.83
CA LEU A 98 -16.02 0.90 8.88
C LEU A 98 -16.53 2.34 8.90
N GLU A 99 -16.90 2.91 7.75
CA GLU A 99 -17.57 4.21 7.68
C GLU A 99 -18.95 4.18 8.37
N LEU A 100 -19.71 3.11 8.15
CA LEU A 100 -21.04 2.95 8.73
C LEU A 100 -20.99 2.56 10.22
N ARG A 101 -20.01 1.73 10.62
CA ARG A 101 -19.85 1.23 12.00
C ARG A 101 -18.40 1.37 12.51
N PRO A 102 -17.92 2.60 12.77
CA PRO A 102 -16.52 2.84 13.14
C PRO A 102 -16.11 2.25 14.50
N LYS A 103 -17.08 2.00 15.38
CA LYS A 103 -16.89 1.43 16.72
C LYS A 103 -17.39 -0.01 16.84
N ALA A 104 -17.52 -0.73 15.73
CA ALA A 104 -17.89 -2.15 15.77
C ALA A 104 -16.84 -2.97 16.55
N ASN A 105 -17.27 -4.01 17.26
CA ASN A 105 -16.37 -4.86 18.05
C ASN A 105 -15.29 -5.55 17.22
N ASN A 106 -15.56 -5.79 15.93
CA ASN A 106 -14.64 -6.37 14.96
C ASN A 106 -13.88 -5.31 14.14
N ALA A 107 -14.02 -4.01 14.44
CA ALA A 107 -13.45 -2.95 13.60
C ALA A 107 -11.93 -3.09 13.44
N ASP A 108 -11.21 -3.46 14.50
CA ASP A 108 -9.76 -3.68 14.44
C ASP A 108 -9.39 -4.87 13.55
N LEU A 109 -10.15 -5.96 13.60
CA LEU A 109 -9.97 -7.10 12.70
C LEU A 109 -10.20 -6.69 11.24
N ILE A 110 -11.23 -5.88 10.97
CA ILE A 110 -11.51 -5.41 9.61
C ILE A 110 -10.39 -4.49 9.11
N ARG A 111 -9.83 -3.62 9.95
CA ARG A 111 -8.64 -2.82 9.61
C ARG A 111 -7.45 -3.71 9.24
N GLN A 112 -7.18 -4.74 10.03
CA GLN A 112 -6.12 -5.72 9.72
C GLN A 112 -6.37 -6.45 8.40
N ASN A 113 -7.61 -6.83 8.11
CA ASN A 113 -7.97 -7.44 6.82
C ASN A 113 -7.73 -6.48 5.65
N ILE A 114 -8.09 -5.19 5.80
CA ILE A 114 -7.80 -4.16 4.80
C ILE A 114 -6.29 -4.05 4.55
N ASP A 115 -5.48 -4.01 5.61
CA ASP A 115 -4.02 -3.94 5.49
C ASP A 115 -3.44 -5.16 4.78
N TYR A 116 -3.96 -6.35 5.08
CA TYR A 116 -3.60 -7.56 4.36
C TYR A 116 -3.98 -7.48 2.87
N CYS A 117 -5.21 -7.06 2.56
CA CYS A 117 -5.66 -6.89 1.18
C CYS A 117 -4.79 -5.89 0.42
N LYS A 118 -4.41 -4.78 1.05
CA LYS A 118 -3.50 -3.77 0.47
C LYS A 118 -2.13 -4.37 0.16
N LEU A 119 -1.57 -5.16 1.07
CA LEU A 119 -0.31 -5.86 0.86
C LEU A 119 -0.41 -6.90 -0.25
N ALA A 120 -1.51 -7.66 -0.31
CA ALA A 120 -1.74 -8.66 -1.35
C ALA A 120 -1.86 -7.99 -2.74
N LEU A 121 -2.62 -6.89 -2.83
CA LEU A 121 -2.73 -6.09 -4.05
C LEU A 121 -1.37 -5.53 -4.47
N ALA A 122 -0.56 -5.02 -3.54
CA ALA A 122 0.78 -4.51 -3.84
C ALA A 122 1.72 -5.58 -4.41
N LYS A 123 1.54 -6.86 -4.06
CA LYS A 123 2.28 -7.99 -4.65
C LYS A 123 1.81 -8.31 -6.08
N GLU A 124 0.54 -8.05 -6.37
CA GLU A 124 -0.04 -8.21 -7.71
C GLU A 124 0.31 -7.03 -8.64
N VAL A 125 0.60 -5.84 -8.09
CA VAL A 125 0.96 -4.65 -8.86
C VAL A 125 2.39 -4.77 -9.43
N PRO A 126 2.57 -4.60 -10.75
CA PRO A 126 3.82 -4.69 -11.52
C PRO A 126 5.06 -3.85 -11.18
N TYR A 127 5.24 -3.35 -9.95
CA TYR A 127 6.51 -2.75 -9.54
C TYR A 127 7.06 -3.49 -8.32
N THR A 128 7.25 -4.78 -8.56
CA THR A 128 8.13 -5.66 -7.81
C THR A 128 9.29 -6.06 -8.74
N PRO A 129 10.44 -6.53 -8.23
CA PRO A 129 11.59 -6.91 -9.05
C PRO A 129 11.34 -7.96 -10.17
N ASN A 130 10.13 -8.51 -10.29
CA ASN A 130 9.75 -9.61 -11.19
C ASN A 130 8.81 -9.22 -12.35
N ASN A 131 8.50 -7.93 -12.58
CA ASN A 131 7.67 -7.55 -13.74
C ASN A 131 8.50 -7.17 -14.98
N ASP A 132 8.85 -8.19 -15.76
CA ASP A 132 9.74 -8.06 -16.93
C ASP A 132 9.21 -7.17 -18.06
N LEU A 133 7.89 -7.07 -18.24
CA LEU A 133 7.31 -6.24 -19.30
C LEU A 133 7.47 -4.75 -18.97
N ILE A 134 7.13 -4.38 -17.75
CA ILE A 134 7.32 -3.01 -17.27
C ILE A 134 8.81 -2.66 -17.20
N ARG A 135 9.66 -3.61 -16.80
CA ARG A 135 11.12 -3.42 -16.85
C ARG A 135 11.61 -3.15 -18.27
N LYS A 136 11.19 -3.95 -19.25
CA LYS A 136 11.54 -3.75 -20.67
C LYS A 136 11.06 -2.40 -21.17
N GLU A 137 9.87 -1.97 -20.74
CA GLU A 137 9.31 -0.67 -21.14
C GLU A 137 10.08 0.50 -20.51
N VAL A 138 10.48 0.39 -19.24
CA VAL A 138 11.35 1.35 -18.57
C VAL A 138 12.74 1.38 -19.20
N GLU A 139 13.29 0.21 -19.55
CA GLU A 139 14.57 0.11 -20.27
C GLU A 139 14.47 0.74 -21.67
N ARG A 140 13.37 0.51 -22.40
CA ARG A 140 13.10 1.11 -23.72
C ARG A 140 13.05 2.63 -23.61
N MET A 141 12.23 3.16 -22.70
CA MET A 141 12.13 4.60 -22.44
C MET A 141 13.45 5.20 -21.95
N GLY A 142 14.26 4.43 -21.23
CA GLY A 142 15.61 4.82 -20.82
C GLY A 142 16.55 4.99 -22.01
N ARG A 143 16.56 4.05 -22.96
CA ARG A 143 17.36 4.15 -24.20
C ARG A 143 16.91 5.31 -25.08
N GLU A 144 15.61 5.50 -25.23
CA GLU A 144 15.07 6.64 -25.99
C GLU A 144 15.49 7.97 -25.37
N ASN A 145 15.47 8.07 -24.04
CA ASN A 145 15.98 9.25 -23.34
C ASN A 145 17.48 9.48 -23.57
N THR A 146 18.31 8.44 -23.61
CA THR A 146 19.74 8.61 -23.88
C THR A 146 20.01 9.04 -25.31
N ASP A 147 19.28 8.48 -26.28
CA ASP A 147 19.43 8.84 -27.70
C ASP A 147 18.99 10.29 -27.94
N LEU A 148 17.85 10.69 -27.38
CA LEU A 148 17.39 12.07 -27.47
C LEU A 148 18.40 13.04 -26.83
N ARG A 149 19.01 12.68 -25.70
CA ARG A 149 20.08 13.50 -25.08
C ARG A 149 21.31 13.61 -25.97
N GLN A 150 21.72 12.53 -26.63
CA GLN A 150 22.83 12.55 -27.57
C GLN A 150 22.51 13.41 -28.80
N GLN A 151 21.31 13.30 -29.35
CA GLN A 151 20.87 14.16 -30.45
C GLN A 151 20.89 15.63 -30.05
N VAL A 152 20.43 15.96 -28.85
CA VAL A 152 20.49 17.33 -28.31
C VAL A 152 21.94 17.82 -28.22
N GLU A 153 22.86 17.00 -27.71
CA GLU A 153 24.28 17.38 -27.64
C GLU A 153 24.93 17.51 -29.02
N GLN A 154 24.61 16.62 -29.96
CA GLN A 154 25.09 16.71 -31.34
C GLN A 154 24.58 17.97 -32.03
N LEU A 155 23.30 18.32 -31.86
CA LEU A 155 22.71 19.53 -32.40
C LEU A 155 23.36 20.78 -31.78
N LYS A 156 23.61 20.79 -30.46
CA LYS A 156 24.36 21.88 -29.81
C LYS A 156 25.77 22.00 -30.37
N ALA A 157 26.48 20.89 -30.58
CA ALA A 157 27.82 20.88 -31.17
C ALA A 157 27.80 21.41 -32.61
N GLN A 158 26.83 20.99 -33.43
CA GLN A 158 26.64 21.54 -34.78
C GLN A 158 26.35 23.04 -34.77
N LEU A 159 25.54 23.52 -33.83
CA LEU A 159 25.28 24.94 -33.65
C LEU A 159 26.53 25.70 -33.20
N SER A 160 27.40 25.10 -32.37
CA SER A 160 28.67 25.70 -31.95
C SER A 160 29.71 25.76 -33.08
N LEU A 161 29.68 24.79 -33.99
CA LEU A 161 30.55 24.73 -35.17
C LEU A 161 29.99 25.48 -36.37
N ARG A 162 28.75 25.94 -36.30
CA ARG A 162 28.14 26.77 -37.33
C ARG A 162 28.94 28.08 -37.41
N PRO A 163 29.62 28.36 -38.53
CA PRO A 163 30.43 29.55 -38.63
C PRO A 163 29.54 30.79 -38.49
N ALA A 164 30.05 31.82 -37.79
CA ALA A 164 29.38 33.11 -37.64
C ALA A 164 29.00 33.76 -38.99
N SER A 165 29.54 33.27 -40.12
CA SER A 165 29.16 33.70 -41.47
C SER A 165 27.70 33.38 -41.83
N ALA A 166 27.07 32.37 -41.22
CA ALA A 166 25.64 32.12 -41.40
C ALA A 166 24.77 33.12 -40.60
N ALA A 167 25.32 33.71 -39.53
CA ALA A 167 24.72 34.87 -38.86
C ALA A 167 25.03 36.18 -39.64
N ASN A 168 26.15 36.24 -40.36
CA ASN A 168 26.55 37.40 -41.17
C ASN A 168 25.95 37.48 -42.59
N LYS A 169 24.96 36.65 -42.96
CA LYS A 169 24.03 37.09 -44.01
C LYS A 169 23.18 38.30 -43.60
N ALA A 170 23.19 38.65 -42.30
CA ALA A 170 22.64 39.91 -41.80
C ALA A 170 23.68 41.02 -41.56
N ALA A 171 24.99 40.76 -41.71
CA ALA A 171 26.05 41.73 -41.41
C ALA A 171 27.13 41.79 -42.50
N ALA A 172 26.71 41.71 -43.76
CA ALA A 172 27.46 42.28 -44.85
C ALA A 172 27.45 43.82 -44.72
N PHE A 173 28.23 44.39 -43.78
CA PHE A 173 28.69 45.78 -43.87
C PHE A 173 29.87 46.04 -42.90
N ASN A 174 31.05 46.16 -43.53
CA ASN A 174 32.23 46.96 -43.18
C ASN A 174 33.21 46.63 -42.03
N SER A 175 34.47 46.52 -42.49
CA SER A 175 35.75 47.04 -41.97
C SER A 175 36.33 46.37 -40.70
N VAL A 176 37.44 45.62 -40.76
CA VAL A 176 38.86 45.97 -41.03
C VAL A 176 39.64 46.34 -39.75
N ASN A 177 40.87 45.81 -39.70
CA ASN A 177 42.01 46.03 -38.81
C ASN A 177 42.03 45.21 -37.51
N ALA A 178 42.86 44.17 -37.40
CA ALA A 178 44.33 44.12 -37.40
C ALA A 178 44.94 44.61 -36.08
N SER A 179 45.98 43.91 -35.64
CA SER A 179 46.70 44.03 -34.35
C SER A 179 45.96 43.27 -33.24
N THR A 180 46.47 42.23 -32.59
CA THR A 180 47.83 42.05 -32.09
C THR A 180 47.88 40.60 -31.55
N LEU A 181 48.79 39.75 -32.02
CA LEU A 181 49.07 38.50 -31.33
C LEU A 181 50.57 38.34 -31.20
N ARG A 182 51.06 38.27 -29.95
CA ARG A 182 52.21 37.46 -29.56
C ARG A 182 52.24 37.25 -28.02
N PRO A 183 52.95 36.24 -27.51
CA PRO A 183 52.27 34.99 -27.11
C PRO A 183 52.78 34.45 -25.76
N LEU A 184 52.42 33.19 -25.47
CA LEU A 184 53.08 32.21 -24.59
C LEU A 184 52.77 32.27 -23.09
N GLY A 185 52.47 31.09 -22.55
CA GLY A 185 52.37 30.86 -21.11
C GLY A 185 51.89 29.44 -20.79
N SER A 186 52.79 28.48 -20.95
CA SER A 186 52.67 27.08 -20.51
C SER A 186 52.60 26.92 -18.99
N VAL A 187 51.78 26.03 -18.45
CA VAL A 187 52.09 25.28 -17.20
C VAL A 187 51.51 23.87 -17.24
N GLN A 188 52.36 22.95 -16.77
CA GLN A 188 52.32 21.49 -16.77
C GLN A 188 51.46 20.88 -15.65
N ALA A 189 50.81 19.77 -15.99
CA ALA A 189 50.79 18.45 -15.34
C ALA A 189 50.54 18.22 -13.82
N SER A 190 49.87 17.08 -13.60
CA SER A 190 49.90 16.16 -12.42
C SER A 190 48.87 16.52 -11.32
N SER A 191 48.13 15.63 -10.67
CA SER A 191 48.27 14.19 -10.41
C SER A 191 46.94 13.61 -9.85
N LYS A 192 46.78 12.28 -9.91
CA LYS A 192 45.73 11.45 -9.26
C LYS A 192 46.31 10.89 -7.94
N PRO A 193 45.53 10.68 -6.85
CA PRO A 193 45.04 9.32 -6.50
C PRO A 193 43.69 9.30 -5.71
N ALA A 194 42.75 8.40 -6.00
CA ALA A 194 42.45 7.12 -5.32
C ALA A 194 42.18 7.20 -3.79
N LEU A 195 40.92 6.97 -3.40
CA LEU A 195 40.45 6.84 -2.01
C LEU A 195 39.97 5.40 -1.72
N ARG A 196 40.47 4.81 -0.63
CA ARG A 196 40.02 3.56 0.01
C ARG A 196 38.91 3.85 1.04
N PRO A 197 38.01 2.89 1.35
CA PRO A 197 37.09 2.96 2.49
C PRO A 197 37.74 2.40 3.77
N SER A 198 37.46 3.05 4.91
CA SER A 198 37.89 2.66 6.26
C SER A 198 36.69 2.25 7.12
N GLN A 199 36.93 1.23 7.96
CA GLN A 199 36.01 0.57 8.88
C GLN A 199 36.01 1.21 10.27
N ALA A 200 34.88 1.15 10.96
CA ALA A 200 34.72 1.15 12.42
C ALA A 200 33.29 0.66 12.73
N GLY A 201 32.98 -0.17 13.72
CA GLY A 201 33.78 -0.82 14.74
C GLY A 201 32.92 -1.88 15.43
N GLU A 202 33.57 -2.98 15.80
CA GLU A 202 32.99 -4.12 16.50
C GLU A 202 32.68 -3.78 17.96
N ARG A 203 31.55 -4.29 18.47
CA ARG A 203 31.33 -4.44 19.91
C ARG A 203 30.84 -5.85 20.18
N ARG A 204 31.76 -6.66 20.71
CA ARG A 204 31.62 -8.07 21.12
C ARG A 204 31.02 -8.13 22.52
N LEU A 205 30.04 -9.01 22.73
CA LEU A 205 29.64 -9.56 24.03
C LEU A 205 29.69 -11.09 23.91
N GLU A 206 30.32 -11.74 24.88
CA GLU A 206 30.58 -13.19 24.92
C GLU A 206 29.38 -14.03 25.43
N PRO A 207 29.33 -15.34 25.11
CA PRO A 207 28.27 -16.27 25.50
C PRO A 207 28.62 -17.13 26.75
N PRO A 208 27.64 -17.76 27.43
CA PRO A 208 27.87 -18.78 28.46
C PRO A 208 28.11 -20.19 27.86
N PRO A 209 28.64 -21.16 28.65
CA PRO A 209 29.42 -22.29 28.15
C PRO A 209 28.61 -23.49 27.67
N ALA A 210 29.30 -24.30 26.86
CA ALA A 210 28.81 -25.49 26.17
C ALA A 210 28.66 -26.73 27.07
N ASP A 211 27.62 -27.51 26.82
CA ASP A 211 27.77 -28.94 26.60
C ASP A 211 26.81 -29.40 25.49
N GLU A 212 27.21 -30.44 24.77
CA GLU A 212 26.56 -31.16 23.65
C GLU A 212 26.91 -30.77 22.19
N THR A 213 27.61 -31.72 21.57
CA THR A 213 28.15 -31.84 20.20
C THR A 213 27.12 -31.91 19.05
N PRO A 214 27.53 -31.75 17.77
CA PRO A 214 26.88 -30.85 16.82
C PRO A 214 25.92 -31.53 15.81
N ARG A 215 24.81 -30.85 15.53
CA ARG A 215 24.06 -30.95 14.26
C ARG A 215 24.15 -29.61 13.53
N PRO A 216 24.13 -29.59 12.18
CA PRO A 216 24.39 -28.37 11.43
C PRO A 216 23.30 -27.34 11.70
N VAL A 217 23.61 -26.33 12.52
CA VAL A 217 22.65 -25.28 12.90
C VAL A 217 22.66 -24.22 11.81
N ALA A 218 21.76 -24.38 10.83
CA ALA A 218 21.26 -23.25 10.06
C ALA A 218 20.75 -22.20 11.06
N ALA A 219 21.19 -20.96 10.94
CA ALA A 219 20.84 -19.87 11.84
C ALA A 219 19.31 -19.76 12.03
N ALA A 220 18.75 -20.29 13.12
CA ALA A 220 17.31 -20.34 13.29
C ALA A 220 16.80 -18.96 13.73
N LYS A 221 15.92 -18.36 12.93
CA LYS A 221 15.25 -17.12 13.31
C LYS A 221 14.19 -17.45 14.36
N THR A 222 14.06 -16.66 15.42
CA THR A 222 13.07 -16.89 16.48
C THR A 222 12.02 -15.79 16.52
N HIS A 223 10.79 -16.13 16.91
CA HIS A 223 9.66 -15.24 17.08
C HIS A 223 9.11 -15.36 18.49
N VAL A 224 8.94 -14.23 19.19
CA VAL A 224 8.27 -14.18 20.49
C VAL A 224 6.80 -13.91 20.26
N VAL A 225 5.96 -14.89 20.63
CA VAL A 225 4.50 -14.87 20.47
C VAL A 225 3.91 -13.65 21.14
N LYS A 226 3.06 -12.92 20.43
CA LYS A 226 2.27 -11.80 20.93
C LYS A 226 0.82 -12.22 21.12
N SER A 227 0.07 -11.39 21.85
CA SER A 227 -1.37 -11.61 22.02
C SER A 227 -2.08 -11.61 20.66
N GLY A 228 -2.85 -12.67 20.38
CA GLY A 228 -3.55 -12.86 19.12
C GLY A 228 -2.77 -13.65 18.05
N ASP A 229 -1.51 -13.99 18.29
CA ASP A 229 -0.75 -14.83 17.37
C ASP A 229 -1.28 -16.27 17.36
N THR A 230 -1.29 -16.85 16.16
CA THR A 230 -1.53 -18.27 15.95
C THR A 230 -0.34 -18.86 15.19
N PRO A 231 -0.06 -20.17 15.30
CA PRO A 231 1.01 -20.79 14.52
C PRO A 231 0.83 -20.57 13.01
N TYR A 232 -0.42 -20.54 12.54
CA TYR A 232 -0.75 -20.23 11.16
C TYR A 232 -0.39 -18.79 10.77
N ALA A 233 -0.74 -17.81 11.61
CA ALA A 233 -0.36 -16.41 11.39
C ALA A 233 1.16 -16.23 11.41
N ILE A 234 1.86 -16.84 12.38
CA ILE A 234 3.33 -16.81 12.47
C ILE A 234 3.95 -17.44 11.21
N ALA A 235 3.51 -18.63 10.80
CA ALA A 235 4.00 -19.28 9.58
C ALA A 235 3.85 -18.38 8.34
N ARG A 236 2.70 -17.70 8.21
CA ARG A 236 2.44 -16.74 7.13
C ARG A 236 3.32 -15.50 7.19
N ILE A 237 3.56 -14.93 8.37
CA ILE A 237 4.43 -13.76 8.56
C ILE A 237 5.84 -14.06 8.03
N TYR A 238 6.35 -15.26 8.30
CA TYR A 238 7.69 -15.66 7.91
C TYR A 238 7.78 -16.40 6.58
N GLY A 239 6.66 -16.60 5.88
CA GLY A 239 6.61 -17.28 4.58
C GLY A 239 6.98 -18.77 4.64
N VAL A 240 6.84 -19.42 5.80
CA VAL A 240 7.15 -20.84 5.98
C VAL A 240 5.88 -21.69 5.96
N LYS A 241 5.99 -22.97 5.57
CA LYS A 241 4.86 -23.91 5.68
C LYS A 241 4.56 -24.18 7.15
N LEU A 242 3.27 -24.18 7.54
CA LEU A 242 2.85 -24.49 8.91
C LEU A 242 3.40 -25.83 9.39
N ALA A 243 3.39 -26.86 8.54
CA ALA A 243 3.96 -28.17 8.87
C ALA A 243 5.45 -28.09 9.20
N SER A 244 6.22 -27.27 8.48
CA SER A 244 7.64 -27.05 8.75
C SER A 244 7.85 -26.27 10.06
N LEU A 245 7.00 -25.27 10.33
CA LEU A 245 7.03 -24.53 11.60
C LEU A 245 6.76 -25.44 12.80
N LEU A 246 5.73 -26.29 12.72
CA LEU A 246 5.40 -27.24 13.79
C LEU A 246 6.50 -28.31 13.94
N GLY A 247 7.07 -28.79 12.83
CA GLY A 247 8.18 -29.73 12.85
C GLY A 247 9.46 -29.16 13.49
N ALA A 248 9.70 -27.86 13.34
CA ALA A 248 10.81 -27.15 13.98
C ALA A 248 10.58 -26.87 15.48
N ASN A 249 9.35 -27.05 15.99
CA ASN A 249 8.98 -26.80 17.38
C ASN A 249 8.24 -28.01 17.99
N PRO A 250 8.94 -29.13 18.19
CA PRO A 250 8.33 -30.30 18.82
C PRO A 250 7.81 -29.93 20.23
N GLY A 251 6.52 -30.18 20.48
CA GLY A 251 5.84 -29.83 21.73
C GLY A 251 5.04 -28.52 21.71
N LEU A 252 5.11 -27.74 20.62
CA LEU A 252 4.27 -26.58 20.44
C LEU A 252 2.83 -27.02 20.09
N ASP A 253 1.90 -26.79 21.03
CA ASP A 253 0.47 -27.05 20.81
C ASP A 253 -0.18 -25.88 20.04
N PRO A 254 -0.72 -26.12 18.83
CA PRO A 254 -1.31 -25.06 18.02
C PRO A 254 -2.49 -24.33 18.66
N ARG A 255 -3.16 -24.95 19.64
CA ARG A 255 -4.33 -24.40 20.32
C ARG A 255 -3.96 -23.68 21.62
N ARG A 256 -2.69 -23.73 22.06
CA ARG A 256 -2.25 -23.24 23.37
C ARG A 256 -1.01 -22.35 23.29
N LEU A 257 -0.91 -21.53 22.25
CA LEU A 257 0.11 -20.49 22.18
C LEU A 257 -0.09 -19.45 23.29
N ARG A 258 0.97 -19.15 24.03
CA ARG A 258 0.95 -18.13 25.07
C ARG A 258 1.79 -16.93 24.64
N PRO A 259 1.31 -15.69 24.85
CA PRO A 259 2.15 -14.51 24.68
C PRO A 259 3.44 -14.62 25.51
N GLY A 260 4.57 -14.23 24.91
CA GLY A 260 5.91 -14.39 25.49
C GLY A 260 6.58 -15.73 25.20
N GLN A 261 5.87 -16.71 24.64
CA GLN A 261 6.46 -17.98 24.23
C GLN A 261 7.35 -17.78 22.99
N THR A 262 8.50 -18.44 22.95
CA THR A 262 9.41 -18.39 21.78
C THR A 262 9.10 -19.52 20.80
N VAL A 263 8.99 -19.18 19.52
CA VAL A 263 8.79 -20.10 18.40
C VAL A 263 9.97 -20.01 17.46
N VAL A 264 10.56 -21.16 17.16
CA VAL A 264 11.66 -21.32 16.20
C VAL A 264 11.09 -21.29 14.79
N ILE A 265 11.58 -20.37 13.97
CA ILE A 265 11.21 -20.25 12.57
C ILE A 265 12.26 -20.98 11.74
N PRO A 266 11.91 -22.08 11.03
CA PRO A 266 12.84 -22.75 10.13
C PRO A 266 13.17 -21.84 8.95
N LEU A 267 14.46 -21.57 8.71
CA LEU A 267 14.87 -20.95 7.46
C LEU A 267 14.77 -21.97 6.33
N GLN A 268 14.40 -21.50 5.14
CA GLN A 268 14.36 -22.33 3.93
C GLN A 268 15.74 -22.51 3.32
#